data_AF-A0A511ZF83-F1
#
_entry.id   AF-A0A511ZF83-F1
#
_cell.length_a   1.000
_cell.length_b   1.000
_cell.length_c   1.000
_cell.angle_alpha   90.00
_cell.angle_beta   90.00
_cell.angle_gamma   90.00
#
_symmetry.space_group_name_H-M   'P 1'
#
loop_
_entity.id
_entity.type
_entity.pdbx_description
1 polymer ?
#
loop_
_entity_poly.entity_id
_entity_poly.type
_entity_poly.pdbx_seq_one_letter_code
_entity_poly.pdbx_strand_id
1 'polypeptide(L)' 'MGKSRFRTLGIVLGIAIGASIGTAVEQIAIGVAVGVVCGFILGFIVDNRRS' A
#
# COMPACT_ATOMS: atom_id res chain seq x y z
N MET A 1 9.44 -19.38 -3.46
CA MET A 1 8.49 -18.66 -4.35
C MET A 1 7.52 -17.70 -3.62
N GLY A 2 7.73 -17.33 -2.35
CA GLY A 2 6.77 -16.51 -1.57
C GLY A 2 6.95 -14.99 -1.64
N LYS A 3 8.03 -14.49 -2.25
CA LYS A 3 8.49 -13.10 -2.11
C LYS A 3 7.63 -12.07 -2.88
N SER A 4 7.10 -12.44 -4.04
CA SER A 4 6.27 -11.55 -4.87
C SER A 4 4.88 -11.25 -4.27
N ARG A 5 4.28 -12.20 -3.56
CA ARG A 5 2.90 -12.07 -3.06
C ARG A 5 2.76 -11.02 -1.96
N PHE A 6 3.74 -10.91 -1.06
CA PHE A 6 3.70 -9.91 0.02
C PHE A 6 3.85 -8.49 -0.50
N ARG A 7 4.65 -8.30 -1.55
CA ARG A 7 4.81 -7.00 -2.20
C ARG A 7 3.52 -6.57 -2.91
N THR A 8 2.90 -7.47 -3.66
CA THR A 8 1.62 -7.21 -4.32
C THR A 8 0.50 -6.97 -3.32
N LEU A 9 0.42 -7.76 -2.24
CA LEU A 9 -0.57 -7.59 -1.18
C LEU A 9 -0.38 -6.26 -0.44
N GLY A 10 0.86 -5.86 -0.13
CA GLY A 10 1.14 -4.57 0.52
C GLY A 10 0.70 -3.38 -0.34
N ILE A 11 0.97 -3.42 -1.65
CA ILE A 11 0.53 -2.39 -2.60
C ILE A 11 -1.00 -2.36 -2.71
N VAL A 12 -1.65 -3.52 -2.85
CA VAL A 12 -3.12 -3.61 -2.94
C VAL A 12 -3.79 -3.09 -1.67
N LEU A 13 -3.29 -3.47 -0.48
CA LEU A 13 -3.81 -2.97 0.80
C LEU A 13 -3.61 -1.46 0.91
N GLY A 14 -2.43 -0.97 0.54
CA GLY A 14 -2.11 0.45 0.53
C GLY A 14 -3.06 1.25 -0.36
N ILE A 15 -3.27 0.80 -1.61
CA ILE A 15 -4.21 1.45 -2.55
C ILE A 15 -5.63 1.44 -1.98
N ALA A 16 -6.10 0.31 -1.43
CA ALA A 16 -7.45 0.20 -0.90
C ALA A 16 -7.68 1.17 0.29
N ILE A 17 -6.72 1.25 1.21
CA ILE A 17 -6.78 2.16 2.37
C ILE A 17 -6.69 3.62 1.90
N GLY A 18 -5.75 3.90 1.01
CA GLY A 18 -5.56 5.24 0.45
C GLY A 18 -6.77 5.75 -0.33
N ALA A 19 -7.36 4.91 -1.17
CA ALA A 19 -8.58 5.24 -1.88
C ALA A 19 -9.73 5.52 -0.92
N SER A 20 -9.92 4.68 0.11
CA SER A 20 -10.97 4.87 1.12
C SER A 20 -10.81 6.19 1.88
N ILE A 21 -9.59 6.50 2.35
CA ILE A 21 -9.30 7.76 3.04
C ILE A 21 -9.46 8.96 2.09
N GLY A 22 -8.98 8.84 0.85
CA GLY A 22 -9.11 9.87 -0.16
C GLY A 22 -10.56 10.17 -0.52
N THR A 23 -11.42 9.16 -0.59
CA THR A 23 -12.87 9.34 -0.81
C THR A 23 -13.54 10.01 0.38
N ALA A 24 -13.13 9.68 1.61
CA ALA A 24 -13.69 10.27 2.83
C ALA A 24 -13.34 11.75 3.01
N VAL A 25 -12.24 12.21 2.42
CA VAL A 25 -11.73 13.59 2.55
C VAL A 25 -11.97 14.43 1.29
N GLU A 26 -12.73 13.92 0.30
CA GLU A 26 -12.86 14.52 -1.06
C GLU A 26 -11.52 14.79 -1.75
N GLN A 27 -10.45 14.12 -1.32
CA GLN A 27 -9.06 14.29 -1.76
C GLN A 27 -8.52 12.94 -2.24
N ILE A 28 -9.25 12.30 -3.17
CA ILE A 28 -8.97 10.95 -3.70
C ILE A 28 -7.53 10.86 -4.23
N ALA A 29 -7.05 11.89 -4.92
CA ALA A 29 -5.69 11.92 -5.47
C ALA A 29 -4.62 11.79 -4.37
N ILE A 30 -4.78 12.49 -3.24
CA ILE A 30 -3.83 12.45 -2.13
C ILE A 30 -3.97 11.13 -1.37
N GLY A 31 -5.19 10.68 -1.13
CA GLY A 31 -5.44 9.40 -0.47
C GLY A 31 -4.81 8.24 -1.23
N VAL A 32 -5.02 8.14 -2.54
CA VAL A 32 -4.42 7.09 -3.37
C VAL A 32 -2.89 7.20 -3.37
N ALA A 33 -2.32 8.40 -3.50
CA ALA A 33 -0.87 8.59 -3.46
C ALA A 33 -0.26 8.13 -2.13
N VAL A 34 -0.86 8.53 -1.00
CA VAL A 34 -0.44 8.10 0.35
C VAL A 34 -0.60 6.59 0.51
N GLY A 35 -1.70 6.03 0.02
CA GLY A 35 -1.96 4.60 0.03
C GLY A 35 -0.90 3.79 -0.72
N VAL A 36 -0.56 4.20 -1.94
CA VAL A 36 0.47 3.55 -2.77
C VAL A 36 1.82 3.61 -2.06
N VAL A 37 2.22 4.79 -1.56
CA VAL A 37 3.50 4.98 -0.86
C VAL A 37 3.56 4.11 0.41
N CYS A 38 2.50 4.15 1.22
CA CYS A 38 2.42 3.37 2.46
C CYS A 38 2.43 1.86 2.18
N GLY A 39 1.67 1.40 1.19
CA GLY A 39 1.64 0.01 0.76
C GLY A 39 2.97 -0.48 0.21
N PHE A 40 3.70 0.38 -0.51
CA PHE A 40 5.03 0.07 -1.03
C PHE A 40 6.06 -0.03 0.10
N ILE A 41 6.06 0.92 1.04
CA ILE A 41 6.96 0.91 2.21
C ILE A 41 6.68 -0.29 3.10
N LEU A 42 5.41 -0.57 3.44
CA LEU A 42 5.03 -1.72 4.25
C LEU A 42 5.36 -3.04 3.54
N GLY A 43 5.10 -3.14 2.23
CA GLY A 43 5.50 -4.27 1.41
C GLY A 43 7.01 -4.47 1.40
N PHE A 44 7.80 -3.40 1.35
CA PHE A 44 9.25 -3.44 1.39
C PHE A 44 9.78 -3.83 2.77
N ILE A 45 9.22 -3.28 3.85
CA ILE A 45 9.61 -3.62 5.23
C ILE A 45 9.29 -5.09 5.52
N VAL A 46 8.10 -5.57 5.14
CA VAL A 46 7.72 -6.99 5.32
C VAL A 46 8.60 -7.92 4.49
N ASP A 47 8.93 -7.53 3.25
CA ASP A 47 9.87 -8.28 2.40
C ASP A 47 11.28 -8.35 3.02
N ASN A 48 11.76 -7.22 3.53
CA ASN A 48 13.08 -7.09 4.15
C ASN A 48 13.17 -7.77 5.52
N ARG A 49 12.06 -7.91 6.25
CA ARG A 49 11.98 -8.63 7.53
C ARG A 49 11.89 -10.16 7.35
N ARG A 50 11.62 -10.64 6.14
CA ARG A 50 11.57 -12.06 5.79
C ARG A 50 12.81 -12.54 5.01
N SER A 51 13.80 -11.67 4.79
CA SER A 51 15.03 -11.99 4.08
C SER A 51 16.22 -12.21 5.01
#